data_AF-A0A257JA69-F1
#
_entry.id   AF-A0A257JA69-F1
#
_cell.length_a   1.000
_cell.length_b   1.000
_cell.length_c   1.000
_cell.angle_alpha   90.00
_cell.angle_beta   90.00
_cell.angle_gamma   90.00
#
_symmetry.space_group_name_H-M   'P 1'
#
loop_
_entity.id
_entity.type
_entity.pdbx_description
1 polymer ?
#
loop_
_entity_poly.entity_id
_entity_poly.type
_entity_poly.pdbx_seq_one_letter_code
_entity_poly.pdbx_strand_id
1 'polypeptide(L)'
;LPVSEAIREEAGLPTMGVGLIRTGEQAAIALQDGRADLIALGRELLWNPNWPMQIAAEHDEANGWKLMPPQYGWWLRRRKAQQGK
;
A
#
# COMPACT_ATOMS: atom_id res chain seq x y z
N LEU A 1 6.13 3.38 -13.61
CA LEU A 1 6.68 4.62 -13.02
C LEU A 1 7.88 4.98 -13.87
N PRO A 2 7.67 5.63 -15.03
CA PRO A 2 8.62 5.56 -16.15
C PRO A 2 10.00 6.11 -15.79
N VAL A 3 10.07 7.21 -15.04
CA VAL A 3 11.35 7.80 -14.62
C VAL A 3 12.06 6.94 -13.56
N SER A 4 11.31 6.38 -12.60
CA SER A 4 11.86 5.51 -11.55
C SER A 4 12.44 4.21 -12.13
N GLU A 5 11.75 3.68 -13.13
CA GLU A 5 12.09 2.46 -13.87
C GLU A 5 13.35 2.69 -14.70
N ALA A 6 13.40 3.76 -15.51
CA ALA A 6 14.58 4.11 -16.28
C ALA A 6 15.83 4.31 -15.40
N ILE A 7 15.72 5.03 -14.28
CA ILE A 7 16.84 5.22 -13.35
C ILE A 7 17.29 3.89 -12.76
N ARG A 8 16.36 3.01 -12.39
CA ARG A 8 16.68 1.70 -11.82
C ARG A 8 17.43 0.82 -12.82
N GLU A 9 16.98 0.78 -14.07
CA GLU A 9 17.58 -0.02 -15.13
C GLU A 9 18.95 0.51 -15.55
N GLU A 10 19.09 1.83 -15.72
CA GLU A 10 20.33 2.44 -16.19
C GLU A 10 21.40 2.53 -15.11
N ALA A 11 21.04 2.89 -13.88
CA ALA A 11 22.00 3.07 -12.79
C ALA A 11 22.24 1.79 -11.98
N GLY A 12 21.38 0.77 -12.12
CA GLY A 12 21.45 -0.46 -11.32
C GLY A 12 21.26 -0.25 -9.82
N LEU A 13 20.63 0.86 -9.43
CA LEU A 13 20.39 1.24 -8.03
C LEU A 13 18.91 1.10 -7.66
N PRO A 14 18.58 0.71 -6.42
CA PRO A 14 17.20 0.67 -5.97
C PRO A 14 16.52 2.04 -6.04
N THR A 15 15.26 2.08 -6.46
CA THR A 15 14.49 3.32 -6.60
C THR A 15 13.20 3.31 -5.78
N MET A 16 12.77 4.50 -5.36
CA MET A 16 11.47 4.73 -4.74
C MET A 16 10.63 5.61 -5.67
N GLY A 17 9.56 5.05 -6.22
CA GLY A 17 8.71 5.74 -7.18
C GLY A 17 7.53 6.47 -6.51
N VAL A 18 7.12 7.60 -7.09
CA VAL A 18 6.05 8.47 -6.57
C VAL A 18 5.20 9.00 -7.72
N GLY A 19 3.98 9.44 -7.42
CA GLY A 19 3.16 10.26 -8.32
C GLY A 19 1.85 9.57 -8.73
N LEU A 20 0.72 10.18 -8.35
CA LEU A 20 -0.64 9.73 -8.69
C LEU A 20 -0.99 8.28 -8.34
N ILE A 21 -0.27 7.67 -7.41
CA ILE A 21 -0.61 6.36 -6.85
C ILE A 21 -1.70 6.57 -5.80
N ARG A 22 -2.89 6.01 -6.07
CA ARG A 22 -4.10 6.17 -5.23
C ARG A 22 -4.67 4.84 -4.75
N THR A 23 -4.37 3.75 -5.44
CA THR A 23 -4.88 2.42 -5.10
C THR A 23 -3.76 1.45 -4.77
N GLY A 24 -4.07 0.44 -3.95
CA GLY A 24 -3.15 -0.65 -3.65
C GLY A 24 -2.72 -1.42 -4.88
N GLU A 25 -3.61 -1.58 -5.85
CA GLU A 25 -3.32 -2.31 -7.09
C GLU A 25 -2.33 -1.57 -7.99
N GLN A 26 -2.43 -0.23 -8.10
CA GLN A 26 -1.42 0.58 -8.79
C GLN A 26 -0.03 0.42 -8.16
N ALA A 27 0.03 0.42 -6.82
CA ALA A 27 1.28 0.24 -6.08
C ALA A 27 1.82 -1.19 -6.27
N ALA A 28 0.96 -2.21 -6.19
CA ALA A 28 1.33 -3.61 -6.35
C ALA A 28 1.88 -3.91 -7.74
N ILE A 29 1.20 -3.46 -8.80
CA ILE A 29 1.66 -3.62 -10.19
C ILE A 29 3.02 -2.95 -10.38
N ALA A 30 3.21 -1.73 -9.88
CA ALA A 30 4.49 -1.03 -10.02
C ALA A 30 5.66 -1.77 -9.37
N LEU A 31 5.42 -2.44 -8.23
CA LEU A 31 6.42 -3.27 -7.55
C LEU A 31 6.66 -4.60 -8.27
N GLN A 32 5.58 -5.29 -8.66
CA GLN A 32 5.65 -6.60 -9.33
C GLN A 32 6.33 -6.52 -10.70
N ASP A 33 6.07 -5.44 -11.44
CA ASP A 33 6.71 -5.16 -12.72
C ASP A 33 8.15 -4.66 -12.58
N GLY A 34 8.67 -4.48 -11.35
CA GLY A 34 10.03 -4.00 -11.11
C GLY A 34 10.26 -2.52 -11.48
N ARG A 35 9.21 -1.72 -11.61
CA ARG A 35 9.29 -0.30 -11.98
C ARG A 35 9.79 0.60 -10.84
N ALA A 36 9.80 0.08 -9.62
CA ALA A 36 10.41 0.66 -8.42
C ALA A 36 10.57 -0.44 -7.36
N ASP A 37 11.48 -0.25 -6.41
CA ASP A 37 11.67 -1.16 -5.27
C ASP A 37 10.83 -0.72 -4.05
N LEU A 38 10.48 0.56 -3.99
CA LEU A 38 9.58 1.14 -2.98
C LEU A 38 8.59 2.13 -3.61
N ILE A 39 7.46 2.33 -2.91
CA ILE A 39 6.43 3.29 -3.29
C ILE A 39 6.36 4.41 -2.25
N ALA A 40 6.57 5.65 -2.70
CA ALA A 40 6.33 6.84 -1.90
C ALA A 40 4.90 7.35 -2.10
N LEU A 41 4.25 7.65 -0.98
CA LEU A 41 2.91 8.23 -0.95
C LEU A 41 2.98 9.62 -0.33
N GLY A 42 2.28 10.58 -0.95
CA GLY A 42 2.20 11.96 -0.49
C GLY A 42 0.77 12.33 -0.10
N ARG A 43 0.05 12.96 -1.04
CA ARG A 43 -1.34 13.43 -0.85
C ARG A 43 -2.29 12.37 -0.33
N GLU A 44 -2.10 11.11 -0.73
CA GLU A 44 -2.95 10.01 -0.29
C GLU A 44 -2.84 9.76 1.23
N LEU A 45 -1.62 9.90 1.79
CA LEU A 45 -1.41 9.81 3.25
C LEU A 45 -1.93 11.04 4.01
N LEU A 46 -1.99 12.21 3.36
CA LEU A 46 -2.59 13.40 3.96
C LEU A 46 -4.11 13.31 4.01
N TRP A 47 -4.71 12.74 2.96
CA TRP A 47 -6.16 12.50 2.89
C TRP A 47 -6.59 11.38 3.83
N ASN A 48 -5.85 10.28 3.85
CA ASN A 48 -6.08 9.14 4.71
C ASN A 48 -4.76 8.64 5.31
N PRO A 49 -4.42 9.02 6.56
CA PRO A 49 -3.17 8.56 7.18
C PRO A 49 -3.14 7.05 7.41
N ASN A 50 -4.31 6.40 7.43
CA ASN A 50 -4.43 4.95 7.54
C ASN A 50 -4.52 4.26 6.16
N TRP A 51 -4.16 4.94 5.06
CA TRP A 51 -4.24 4.35 3.73
C TRP A 51 -3.51 3.00 3.61
N PRO A 52 -2.26 2.82 4.07
CA PRO A 52 -1.56 1.53 3.97
C PRO A 52 -2.31 0.43 4.71
N MET A 53 -2.91 0.81 5.83
CA MET A 53 -3.67 -0.07 6.70
C MET A 53 -5.00 -0.51 6.07
N GLN A 54 -5.69 0.44 5.42
CA GLN A 54 -6.88 0.16 4.63
C GLN A 54 -6.57 -0.80 3.48
N ILE A 55 -5.54 -0.50 2.68
CA ILE A 55 -5.14 -1.34 1.54
C ILE A 55 -4.73 -2.74 2.00
N ALA A 56 -3.97 -2.87 3.08
CA ALA A 56 -3.59 -4.16 3.62
C ALA A 56 -4.81 -5.02 3.99
N ALA A 57 -5.83 -4.41 4.58
CA ALA A 57 -7.06 -5.09 4.93
C ALA A 57 -7.98 -5.39 3.73
N GLU A 58 -7.92 -4.57 2.67
CA GLU A 58 -8.61 -4.85 1.40
C GLU A 58 -7.97 -6.04 0.65
N HIS A 59 -6.63 -6.16 0.69
CA HIS A 59 -5.89 -7.21 -0.02
C HIS A 59 -5.81 -8.54 0.74
N ASP A 60 -5.67 -8.50 2.07
CA ASP A 60 -5.70 -9.69 2.93
C ASP A 60 -6.57 -9.41 4.14
N GLU A 61 -7.87 -9.70 4.03
CA GLU A 61 -8.83 -9.40 5.09
C GLU A 61 -8.53 -10.17 6.40
N ALA A 62 -7.91 -11.35 6.32
CA ALA A 62 -7.62 -12.17 7.48
C ALA A 62 -6.41 -11.66 8.27
N ASN A 63 -5.38 -11.17 7.57
CA ASN A 63 -4.12 -10.75 8.20
C ASN A 63 -3.84 -9.25 8.15
N GLY A 64 -4.47 -8.50 7.25
CA GLY A 64 -4.27 -7.06 7.09
C GLY A 64 -4.58 -6.30 8.38
N TRP A 65 -5.62 -6.69 9.11
CA TRP A 65 -5.94 -6.11 10.43
C TRP A 65 -4.91 -6.43 11.52
N LYS A 66 -4.07 -7.46 11.35
CA LYS A 66 -2.99 -7.79 12.30
C LYS A 66 -1.81 -6.84 12.21
N LEU A 67 -1.69 -6.09 11.10
CA LEU A 67 -0.68 -5.05 10.92
C LEU A 67 -1.02 -3.77 11.71
N MET A 68 -2.25 -3.66 12.23
CA MET A 68 -2.65 -2.55 13.09
C MET A 68 -2.06 -2.68 14.50
N PRO A 69 -1.89 -1.56 15.20
CA PRO A 69 -1.71 -1.58 16.65
C PRO A 69 -2.78 -2.44 17.35
N PRO A 70 -2.42 -3.23 18.38
CA PRO A 70 -3.32 -4.17 19.04
C PRO A 70 -4.66 -3.56 19.50
N GLN A 71 -4.62 -2.31 19.95
CA GLN A 71 -5.80 -1.55 20.41
C GLN A 71 -6.84 -1.30 19.31
N TYR A 72 -6.48 -1.37 18.02
CA TYR A 72 -7.40 -1.15 16.90
C TYR A 72 -7.74 -2.44 16.16
N GLY A 73 -6.74 -3.32 15.93
CA GLY A 73 -6.88 -4.48 15.06
C GLY A 73 -7.97 -5.48 15.48
N TRP A 74 -8.19 -5.66 16.79
CA TRP A 74 -9.26 -6.54 17.29
C TRP A 74 -10.66 -5.98 16.98
N TRP A 75 -10.88 -4.69 17.23
CA TRP A 75 -12.18 -4.04 17.02
C TRP A 75 -12.55 -3.92 15.54
N LEU A 76 -11.58 -3.60 14.67
CA LEU A 76 -11.81 -3.48 13.23
C LEU A 76 -12.20 -4.83 12.60
N ARG A 77 -11.49 -5.90 12.98
CA ARG A 77 -11.82 -7.28 12.55
C ARG A 77 -13.22 -7.69 13.01
N ARG A 78 -13.56 -7.41 14.27
CA ARG A 78 -14.89 -7.71 14.84
C ARG A 78 -15.99 -6.95 14.12
N ARG A 79 -15.79 -5.65 13.84
CA ARG A 79 -16.76 -4.82 13.11
C ARG A 79 -17.02 -5.36 11.70
N LYS A 80 -15.96 -5.73 10.98
CA LYS A 80 -16.10 -6.27 9.62
C LYS A 80 -16.89 -7.58 9.60
N ALA A 81 -16.62 -8.49 10.54
CA ALA A 81 -17.39 -9.73 10.71
C ALA A 81 -18.88 -9.51 11.01
N GLN A 82 -19.26 -8.36 11.58
CA GLN A 82 -20.66 -7.98 11.83
C GLN A 82 -21.33 -7.37 10.59
N GLN A 83 -20.57 -6.71 9.71
CA GLN A 83 -21.07 -6.09 8.48
C GLN A 83 -21.28 -7.09 7.33
N GLY A 84 -20.71 -8.30 7.44
CA GLY A 84 -20.89 -9.40 6.47
C GLY A 84 -22.06 -10.34 6.78
N LYS A 85 -22.92 -10.00 7.76
CA LYS A 85 -24.25 -10.60 7.97
C LYS A 85 -25.31 -9.66 7.43
#